data_AF-A0A942D1Y3-F1
#
_entry.id   AF-A0A942D1Y3-F1
#
_cell.length_a   1.000
_cell.length_b   1.000
_cell.length_c   1.000
_cell.angle_alpha   90.00
_cell.angle_beta   90.00
_cell.angle_gamma   90.00
#
_symmetry.space_group_name_H-M   'P 1'
#
loop_
_entity.id
_entity.type
_entity.pdbx_description
1 polymer ?
#
loop_
_entity_poly.entity_id
_entity_poly.type
_entity_poly.pdbx_seq_one_letter_code
_entity_poly.pdbx_strand_id
1 'polypeptide(L)'
;MIDSVTAEIVRNYLETVAAEVIQTMTRTSVSPIFNEAHDCSAGVFSYDDREVSLIARADAAPVHIYAALSSVEASLEFFRGNLAQGDVILVCDPYDGGSHLPDYTVVMPVFIDGKPQFFPSVRGHMPDNGGPVPGGNLKARDIWQEGFRFSPIKLYERGELREDVWEWIVRNNRLPENLRADLEAMIGGCRVGEQRIRELCDRYGIEVVLEAVRWILDSSERRMRERISAWPDGEYAATSLLDTDFAGRRDLPIKVTLRVEGDEVTADFAGSAEQTDGIANSVPANTLAFLYTAFSALCPEIPINSGFFRPVRPVLPPGTIVNANEPAAVRANTVTPGADIGDVVMKAAEGFAPERVGTCSIDLLGPWLWGKDERSGRSFLHYELLCTPTASGGVEGADGWGAWPATFSSADVPSVEMSEVQYPVLYKSGQLVTDSAAPGRWRGSAGWETVRQPHRAADQHHSIRVQGLYSPLHGFCGGCDATGNYVVIDPGGERERVVSTWTDSALSPPDELILFNSGGGGGWGNPLERDPELVRRDVLDDLVSLDGARWDYGVVLDPELMTVDPEATAAERRRLGEQRAGDRPWLSLGRKNVLERTGIEPPSETED
;
A
#
# COMPACT_ATOMS: atom_id res chain seq x y z
N MET A 1 -30.90 23.84 -8.47
CA MET A 1 -30.90 22.51 -7.81
C MET A 1 -30.94 21.51 -8.93
N ILE A 2 -29.78 20.98 -9.27
CA ILE A 2 -29.59 19.96 -10.30
C ILE A 2 -30.40 18.70 -9.93
N ASP A 3 -30.96 18.04 -10.94
CA ASP A 3 -31.64 16.76 -10.74
C ASP A 3 -30.63 15.62 -10.54
N SER A 4 -31.03 14.58 -9.82
CA SER A 4 -30.15 13.45 -9.50
C SER A 4 -29.71 12.65 -10.73
N VAL A 5 -30.49 12.66 -11.81
CA VAL A 5 -30.12 11.92 -13.04
C VAL A 5 -28.95 12.62 -13.72
N THR A 6 -29.02 13.94 -13.88
CA THR A 6 -27.92 14.72 -14.45
C THR A 6 -26.66 14.62 -13.58
N ALA A 7 -26.80 14.72 -12.26
CA ALA A 7 -25.67 14.60 -11.34
C ALA A 7 -24.99 13.23 -11.43
N GLU A 8 -25.75 12.14 -11.48
CA GLU A 8 -25.19 10.79 -11.66
C GLU A 8 -24.54 10.60 -13.03
N ILE A 9 -25.09 11.17 -14.10
CA ILE A 9 -24.44 11.13 -15.42
C ILE A 9 -23.08 11.81 -15.38
N VAL A 10 -22.99 12.99 -14.74
CA VAL A 10 -21.71 13.71 -14.58
C VAL A 10 -20.73 12.91 -13.72
N ARG A 11 -21.19 12.30 -12.61
CA ARG A 11 -20.36 11.45 -11.74
C ARG A 11 -19.72 10.30 -12.53
N ASN A 12 -20.55 9.50 -13.21
CA ASN A 12 -20.08 8.35 -13.99
C ASN A 12 -19.15 8.79 -15.13
N TYR A 13 -19.41 9.95 -15.75
CA TYR A 13 -18.53 10.49 -16.77
C TYR A 13 -17.15 10.83 -16.19
N LEU A 14 -17.07 11.53 -15.05
CA LEU A 14 -15.79 11.88 -14.41
C LEU A 14 -15.03 10.66 -13.89
N GLU A 15 -15.72 9.63 -13.40
CA GLU A 15 -15.11 8.32 -13.08
C GLU A 15 -14.53 7.67 -14.34
N THR A 16 -15.25 7.73 -15.46
CA THR A 16 -14.74 7.26 -16.77
C THR A 16 -13.52 8.06 -17.20
N VAL A 17 -13.49 9.38 -16.96
CA VAL A 17 -12.30 10.20 -17.23
C VAL A 17 -11.10 9.69 -16.44
N ALA A 18 -11.24 9.46 -15.14
CA ALA A 18 -10.15 8.94 -14.32
C ALA A 18 -9.66 7.57 -14.81
N ALA A 19 -10.59 6.68 -15.20
CA ALA A 19 -10.26 5.38 -15.78
C ALA A 19 -9.51 5.50 -17.13
N GLU A 20 -9.93 6.39 -18.04
CA GLU A 20 -9.25 6.61 -19.31
C GLU A 20 -7.84 7.20 -19.11
N VAL A 21 -7.68 8.11 -18.13
CA VAL A 21 -6.37 8.69 -17.78
C VAL A 21 -5.39 7.59 -17.37
N ILE A 22 -5.76 6.73 -16.42
CA ILE A 22 -4.85 5.69 -15.93
C ILE A 22 -4.58 4.64 -17.01
N GLN A 23 -5.60 4.21 -17.77
CA GLN A 23 -5.43 3.22 -18.83
C GLN A 23 -4.55 3.74 -19.97
N THR A 24 -4.65 5.02 -20.30
CA THR A 24 -3.76 5.64 -21.29
C THR A 24 -2.32 5.62 -20.80
N MET A 25 -2.10 5.97 -19.54
CA MET A 25 -0.76 5.98 -18.94
C MET A 25 -0.13 4.58 -18.94
N THR A 26 -0.82 3.58 -18.39
CA THR A 26 -0.26 2.23 -18.21
C THR A 26 0.02 1.55 -19.54
N ARG A 27 -0.83 1.79 -20.56
CA ARG A 27 -0.65 1.24 -21.92
C ARG A 27 0.46 1.92 -22.73
N THR A 28 0.93 3.09 -22.31
CA THR A 28 1.97 3.86 -23.02
C THR A 28 3.28 3.97 -22.26
N SER A 29 3.30 3.59 -20.98
CA SER A 29 4.52 3.47 -20.19
C SER A 29 5.38 2.29 -20.66
N VAL A 30 6.69 2.48 -20.52
CA VAL A 30 7.72 1.45 -20.81
C VAL A 30 8.29 0.84 -19.54
N SER A 31 8.01 1.42 -18.37
CA SER A 31 8.52 0.96 -17.09
C SER A 31 7.67 -0.17 -16.53
N PRO A 32 8.29 -1.29 -16.10
CA PRO A 32 7.60 -2.43 -15.51
C PRO A 32 6.71 -2.07 -14.32
N ILE A 33 7.08 -1.01 -13.57
CA ILE A 33 6.33 -0.56 -12.40
C ILE A 33 4.93 -0.05 -12.79
N PHE A 34 4.79 0.56 -13.97
CA PHE A 34 3.51 1.11 -14.42
C PHE A 34 2.75 0.15 -15.34
N ASN A 35 3.43 -0.50 -16.30
CA ASN A 35 2.74 -1.28 -17.32
C ASN A 35 2.51 -2.75 -16.94
N GLU A 36 3.29 -3.31 -16.02
CA GLU A 36 3.10 -4.67 -15.51
C GLU A 36 2.52 -4.65 -14.10
N ALA A 37 3.09 -3.85 -13.19
CA ALA A 37 2.72 -3.88 -11.78
C ALA A 37 1.62 -2.90 -11.37
N HIS A 38 1.31 -1.91 -12.21
CA HIS A 38 0.29 -0.90 -11.93
C HIS A 38 0.46 -0.15 -10.60
N ASP A 39 1.69 0.13 -10.17
CA ASP A 39 1.96 0.93 -8.96
C ASP A 39 1.81 2.43 -9.24
N CYS A 40 0.55 2.81 -9.51
CA CYS A 40 0.15 4.11 -9.98
C CYS A 40 -1.36 4.33 -9.77
N SER A 41 -1.82 5.57 -9.86
CA SER A 41 -3.23 5.91 -9.77
C SER A 41 -3.53 7.22 -10.46
N ALA A 42 -4.80 7.44 -10.78
CA ALA A 42 -5.29 8.67 -11.40
C ALA A 42 -6.60 9.14 -10.77
N GLY A 43 -6.85 10.44 -10.86
CA GLY A 43 -8.14 11.01 -10.49
C GLY A 43 -8.34 12.40 -11.05
N VAL A 44 -9.55 12.89 -10.85
CA VAL A 44 -10.00 14.22 -11.27
C VAL A 44 -10.35 15.00 -10.03
N PHE A 45 -9.72 16.17 -9.92
CA PHE A 45 -9.93 17.10 -8.83
C PHE A 45 -10.62 18.37 -9.33
N SER A 46 -11.38 19.04 -8.47
CA SER A 46 -11.92 20.39 -8.71
C SER A 46 -11.36 21.37 -7.70
N TYR A 47 -11.38 22.65 -8.06
CA TYR A 47 -11.12 23.75 -7.14
C TYR A 47 -12.25 24.77 -7.23
N ASP A 48 -12.86 25.12 -6.09
CA ASP A 48 -14.05 25.99 -6.03
C ASP A 48 -13.74 27.43 -5.55
N ASP A 49 -12.49 27.88 -5.73
CA ASP A 49 -11.91 29.10 -5.16
C ASP A 49 -11.66 29.05 -3.63
N ARG A 50 -11.97 27.93 -2.94
CA ARG A 50 -11.71 27.75 -1.50
C ARG A 50 -10.92 26.48 -1.19
N GLU A 51 -11.37 25.34 -1.70
CA GLU A 51 -10.79 24.03 -1.40
C GLU A 51 -10.61 23.20 -2.66
N VAL A 52 -9.62 22.30 -2.62
CA VAL A 52 -9.49 21.25 -3.63
C VAL A 52 -10.34 20.08 -3.20
N SER A 53 -11.02 19.45 -4.15
CA SER A 53 -11.79 18.24 -3.90
C SER A 53 -11.45 17.17 -4.92
N LEU A 54 -11.13 15.96 -4.44
CA LEU A 54 -11.15 14.75 -5.25
C LEU A 54 -12.60 14.48 -5.63
N ILE A 55 -12.91 14.46 -6.92
CA ILE A 55 -14.27 14.22 -7.43
C ILE A 55 -14.45 12.76 -7.82
N ALA A 56 -13.45 12.24 -8.52
CA ALA A 56 -13.46 10.91 -9.10
C ALA A 56 -12.04 10.34 -9.09
N ARG A 57 -11.94 9.02 -8.91
CA ARG A 57 -10.70 8.27 -8.95
C ARG A 57 -10.84 7.07 -9.87
N ALA A 58 -9.74 6.61 -10.43
CA ALA A 58 -9.69 5.30 -11.05
C ALA A 58 -9.73 4.20 -9.98
N ASP A 59 -10.17 3.00 -10.39
CA ASP A 59 -9.97 1.77 -9.62
C ASP A 59 -8.51 1.31 -9.78
N ALA A 60 -7.63 2.08 -9.14
CA ALA A 60 -6.18 1.89 -9.10
C ALA A 60 -5.71 1.88 -7.63
N ALA A 61 -4.42 2.17 -7.34
CA ALA A 61 -3.90 2.14 -5.96
C ALA A 61 -4.51 3.31 -5.14
N PRO A 62 -5.34 3.05 -4.11
CA PRO A 62 -6.03 4.13 -3.39
C PRO A 62 -5.08 5.04 -2.62
N VAL A 63 -4.00 4.49 -2.06
CA VAL A 63 -3.00 5.27 -1.30
C VAL A 63 -2.39 6.41 -2.12
N HIS A 64 -2.18 6.19 -3.41
CA HIS A 64 -1.66 7.20 -4.31
C HIS A 64 -2.64 8.34 -4.51
N ILE A 65 -3.91 8.04 -4.83
CA ILE A 65 -4.86 9.09 -5.20
C ILE A 65 -5.37 9.89 -4.01
N TYR A 66 -5.46 9.28 -2.83
CA TYR A 66 -5.83 10.00 -1.61
C TYR A 66 -4.72 10.97 -1.18
N ALA A 67 -3.44 10.57 -1.28
CA ALA A 67 -2.34 11.48 -1.02
C ALA A 67 -2.13 12.51 -2.16
N ALA A 68 -2.60 12.24 -3.38
CA ALA A 68 -2.55 13.20 -4.49
C ALA A 68 -3.45 14.43 -4.27
N LEU A 69 -4.46 14.34 -3.38
CA LEU A 69 -5.22 15.52 -2.94
C LEU A 69 -4.29 16.62 -2.41
N SER A 70 -3.37 16.25 -1.50
CA SER A 70 -2.37 17.18 -0.95
C SER A 70 -1.39 17.69 -2.02
N SER A 71 -1.06 16.90 -3.04
CA SER A 71 -0.23 17.35 -4.16
C SER A 71 -0.92 18.43 -5.00
N VAL A 72 -2.22 18.26 -5.29
CA VAL A 72 -2.99 19.25 -6.05
C VAL A 72 -3.17 20.54 -5.24
N GLU A 73 -3.45 20.42 -3.94
CA GLU A 73 -3.51 21.56 -3.01
C GLU A 73 -2.19 22.33 -2.96
N ALA A 74 -1.07 21.64 -2.71
CA ALA A 74 0.25 22.25 -2.65
C ALA A 74 0.64 22.90 -3.98
N SER A 75 0.32 22.26 -5.11
CA SER A 75 0.57 22.81 -6.45
C SER A 75 -0.22 24.09 -6.72
N LEU A 76 -1.49 24.11 -6.35
CA LEU A 76 -2.35 25.29 -6.50
C LEU A 76 -1.90 26.44 -5.60
N GLU A 77 -1.49 26.14 -4.37
CA GLU A 77 -0.99 27.15 -3.45
C GLU A 77 0.34 27.74 -3.93
N PHE A 78 1.29 26.88 -4.31
CA PHE A 78 2.61 27.29 -4.76
C PHE A 78 2.55 28.19 -6.01
N PHE A 79 1.67 27.86 -6.96
CA PHE A 79 1.47 28.65 -8.18
C PHE A 79 0.26 29.59 -8.11
N ARG A 80 -0.22 29.95 -6.92
CA ARG A 80 -1.38 30.84 -6.76
C ARG A 80 -1.18 32.13 -7.56
N GLY A 81 -2.09 32.40 -8.50
CA GLY A 81 -2.02 33.56 -9.39
C GLY A 81 -1.02 33.46 -10.55
N ASN A 82 -0.30 32.34 -10.68
CA ASN A 82 0.66 32.08 -11.74
C ASN A 82 0.41 30.73 -12.44
N LEU A 83 -0.85 30.31 -12.56
CA LEU A 83 -1.27 29.20 -13.40
C LEU A 83 -1.82 29.69 -14.73
N ALA A 84 -1.57 28.95 -15.80
CA ALA A 84 -2.08 29.21 -17.13
C ALA A 84 -2.47 27.92 -17.85
N GLN A 85 -3.36 28.06 -18.85
CA GLN A 85 -3.70 26.96 -19.75
C GLN A 85 -2.45 26.38 -20.40
N GLY A 86 -2.34 25.05 -20.42
CA GLY A 86 -1.20 24.33 -20.98
C GLY A 86 -0.02 24.19 -20.01
N ASP A 87 -0.13 24.67 -18.77
CA ASP A 87 0.83 24.33 -17.72
C ASP A 87 0.70 22.83 -17.35
N VAL A 88 1.84 22.20 -17.06
CA VAL A 88 1.91 20.84 -16.49
C VAL A 88 2.84 20.89 -15.30
N ILE A 89 2.36 20.45 -14.14
CA ILE A 89 3.09 20.53 -12.88
C ILE A 89 3.56 19.14 -12.47
N LEU A 90 4.78 19.04 -11.95
CA LEU A 90 5.34 17.87 -11.28
C LEU A 90 5.58 18.21 -9.81
N VAL A 91 5.26 17.28 -8.92
CA VAL A 91 5.60 17.34 -7.50
C VAL A 91 5.90 15.94 -6.96
N CYS A 92 6.94 15.81 -6.14
CA CYS A 92 7.24 14.59 -5.38
C CYS A 92 7.67 14.87 -3.93
N ASP A 93 7.84 16.14 -3.58
CA ASP A 93 8.28 16.55 -2.25
C ASP A 93 7.26 16.16 -1.16
N PRO A 94 7.63 15.29 -0.20
CA PRO A 94 6.73 14.84 0.87
C PRO A 94 6.24 15.95 1.79
N TYR A 95 7.02 17.02 1.91
CA TYR A 95 6.68 18.17 2.74
C TYR A 95 5.93 19.26 1.95
N ASP A 96 5.80 19.11 0.63
CA ASP A 96 4.99 19.96 -0.26
C ASP A 96 3.96 19.11 -1.05
N GLY A 97 3.30 18.15 -0.39
CA GLY A 97 2.14 17.42 -0.90
C GLY A 97 2.41 16.03 -1.51
N GLY A 98 3.65 15.57 -1.55
CA GLY A 98 4.01 14.19 -1.89
C GLY A 98 3.80 13.18 -0.74
N SER A 99 3.88 11.89 -1.03
CA SER A 99 3.97 10.82 -0.02
C SER A 99 5.44 10.58 0.35
N HIS A 100 6.25 10.15 -0.62
CA HIS A 100 7.71 10.04 -0.51
C HIS A 100 8.35 10.44 -1.85
N LEU A 101 9.67 10.61 -1.89
CA LEU A 101 10.34 11.12 -3.10
C LEU A 101 10.12 10.28 -4.38
N PRO A 102 10.04 8.94 -4.34
CA PRO A 102 9.73 8.15 -5.54
C PRO A 102 8.39 8.44 -6.20
N ASP A 103 7.38 8.87 -5.43
CA ASP A 103 6.02 9.00 -5.95
C ASP A 103 5.86 10.35 -6.64
N TYR A 104 6.02 10.34 -7.97
CA TYR A 104 5.89 11.54 -8.77
C TYR A 104 4.41 11.77 -9.08
N THR A 105 3.95 12.98 -8.82
CA THR A 105 2.59 13.41 -9.14
C THR A 105 2.61 14.44 -10.24
N VAL A 106 1.94 14.14 -11.35
CA VAL A 106 1.67 15.10 -12.43
C VAL A 106 0.28 15.70 -12.20
N VAL A 107 0.19 17.02 -12.22
CA VAL A 107 -1.05 17.78 -12.07
C VAL A 107 -1.21 18.69 -13.28
N MET A 108 -2.35 18.63 -13.96
CA MET A 108 -2.58 19.44 -15.16
C MET A 108 -3.83 20.32 -15.01
N PRO A 109 -3.68 21.63 -14.82
CA PRO A 109 -4.81 22.56 -14.71
C PRO A 109 -5.62 22.65 -16.01
N VAL A 110 -6.93 22.44 -15.93
CA VAL A 110 -7.87 22.59 -17.04
C VAL A 110 -8.60 23.92 -16.91
N PHE A 111 -8.31 24.84 -17.82
CA PHE A 111 -8.96 26.14 -17.84
C PHE A 111 -10.30 26.10 -18.57
N ILE A 112 -11.37 26.47 -17.85
CA ILE A 112 -12.71 26.71 -18.39
C ILE A 112 -13.07 28.16 -18.06
N ASP A 113 -13.49 28.94 -19.06
CA ASP A 113 -13.78 30.38 -18.94
C ASP A 113 -12.68 31.20 -18.23
N GLY A 114 -11.42 30.87 -18.52
CA GLY A 114 -10.25 31.58 -17.99
C GLY A 114 -9.89 31.24 -16.54
N LYS A 115 -10.53 30.25 -15.92
CA LYS A 115 -10.23 29.77 -14.57
C LYS A 115 -9.79 28.30 -14.56
N PRO A 116 -8.81 27.91 -13.73
CA PRO A 116 -8.43 26.51 -13.53
C PRO A 116 -9.49 25.82 -12.65
N GLN A 117 -10.45 25.14 -13.27
CA GLN A 117 -11.61 24.55 -12.57
C GLN A 117 -11.38 23.09 -12.19
N PHE A 118 -10.65 22.35 -13.03
CA PHE A 118 -10.41 20.92 -12.87
C PHE A 118 -8.94 20.57 -13.04
N PHE A 119 -8.54 19.45 -12.45
CA PHE A 119 -7.16 18.97 -12.45
C PHE A 119 -7.18 17.45 -12.59
N PRO A 120 -7.13 16.88 -13.81
CA PRO A 120 -6.67 15.51 -13.97
C PRO A 120 -5.26 15.40 -13.41
N SER A 121 -5.05 14.38 -12.59
CA SER A 121 -3.77 14.11 -11.97
C SER A 121 -3.49 12.62 -11.95
N VAL A 122 -2.20 12.30 -12.07
CA VAL A 122 -1.66 10.95 -12.02
C VAL A 122 -0.51 10.95 -11.03
N ARG A 123 -0.43 9.90 -10.23
CA ARG A 123 0.71 9.59 -9.37
C ARG A 123 1.25 8.22 -9.69
N GLY A 124 2.57 8.07 -9.74
CA GLY A 124 3.20 6.76 -9.94
C GLY A 124 4.57 6.69 -9.28
N HIS A 125 4.94 5.48 -8.85
CA HIS A 125 6.21 5.19 -8.21
C HIS A 125 7.37 5.14 -9.22
N MET A 126 8.39 5.97 -9.01
CA MET A 126 9.62 5.98 -9.81
C MET A 126 10.68 5.07 -9.18
N PRO A 127 11.33 4.18 -9.95
CA PRO A 127 12.32 3.25 -9.39
C PRO A 127 13.56 3.97 -8.83
N ASP A 128 13.92 5.10 -9.42
CA ASP A 128 15.06 5.93 -9.02
C ASP A 128 14.63 7.40 -8.96
N ASN A 129 15.18 8.12 -7.99
CA ASN A 129 14.98 9.56 -7.80
C ASN A 129 16.32 10.29 -7.56
N GLY A 130 17.44 9.71 -8.00
CA GLY A 130 18.76 10.35 -7.98
C GLY A 130 19.45 10.48 -6.62
N GLY A 131 19.04 9.70 -5.62
CA GLY A 131 19.75 9.60 -4.33
C GLY A 131 21.12 8.91 -4.42
N PRO A 132 21.87 8.82 -3.31
CA PRO A 132 23.22 8.23 -3.31
C PRO A 132 23.24 6.72 -3.61
N VAL A 133 22.12 6.02 -3.38
CA VAL A 133 21.97 4.58 -3.59
C VAL A 133 20.82 4.33 -4.59
N PRO A 134 21.01 3.50 -5.63
CA PRO A 134 19.91 3.06 -6.51
C PRO A 134 18.78 2.39 -5.71
N GLY A 135 17.52 2.72 -5.99
CA GLY A 135 16.37 2.14 -5.27
C GLY A 135 16.16 2.67 -3.84
N GLY A 136 16.99 3.62 -3.39
CA GLY A 136 16.82 4.35 -2.13
C GLY A 136 17.93 4.10 -1.10
N ASN A 137 18.25 5.14 -0.33
CA ASN A 137 19.28 5.12 0.70
C ASN A 137 18.72 4.68 2.06
N LEU A 138 19.05 3.47 2.50
CA LEU A 138 18.60 2.94 3.80
C LEU A 138 19.18 3.67 5.02
N LYS A 139 20.28 4.39 4.81
CA LYS A 139 21.00 5.10 5.88
C LYS A 139 20.66 6.58 5.90
N ALA A 140 19.66 7.01 5.15
CA ALA A 140 19.22 8.39 5.16
C ALA A 140 18.76 8.79 6.56
N ARG A 141 19.28 9.92 7.04
CA ARG A 141 18.93 10.57 8.32
C ARG A 141 18.07 11.81 8.12
N ASP A 142 18.13 12.36 6.92
CA ASP A 142 17.39 13.53 6.51
C ASP A 142 16.89 13.35 5.07
N ILE A 143 15.88 14.12 4.70
CA ILE A 143 15.23 14.05 3.38
C ILE A 143 16.21 14.30 2.21
N TRP A 144 17.26 15.09 2.40
CA TRP A 144 18.23 15.40 1.34
C TRP A 144 19.12 14.21 0.99
N GLN A 145 19.29 13.26 1.91
CA GLN A 145 19.99 12.01 1.66
C GLN A 145 19.16 10.98 0.88
N GLU A 146 17.88 11.25 0.63
CA GLU A 146 16.96 10.32 -0.06
C GLU A 146 16.89 10.54 -1.57
N GLY A 147 17.36 11.68 -2.07
CA GLY A 147 17.46 12.01 -3.49
C GLY A 147 16.92 13.39 -3.84
N PHE A 148 16.60 13.59 -5.12
CA PHE A 148 16.08 14.88 -5.57
C PHE A 148 14.64 15.06 -5.11
N ARG A 149 14.43 16.24 -4.54
CA ARG A 149 13.16 16.70 -3.99
C ARG A 149 12.61 17.78 -4.91
N PHE A 150 11.43 17.52 -5.47
CA PHE A 150 10.73 18.45 -6.34
C PHE A 150 9.49 18.98 -5.63
N SER A 151 9.60 20.16 -5.04
CA SER A 151 8.44 21.02 -4.78
C SER A 151 7.71 21.30 -6.11
N PRO A 152 6.45 21.76 -6.10
CA PRO A 152 5.69 22.00 -7.33
C PRO A 152 6.49 22.77 -8.39
N ILE A 153 6.76 22.14 -9.53
CA ILE A 153 7.54 22.69 -10.64
C ILE A 153 6.82 22.47 -11.97
N LYS A 154 6.92 23.44 -12.89
CA LYS A 154 6.32 23.32 -14.22
C LYS A 154 7.23 22.55 -15.19
N LEU A 155 6.75 21.44 -15.71
CA LEU A 155 7.34 20.73 -16.86
C LEU A 155 6.97 21.41 -18.18
N TYR A 156 5.74 21.92 -18.27
CA TYR A 156 5.29 22.77 -19.36
C TYR A 156 4.81 24.10 -18.80
N GLU A 157 5.15 25.19 -19.47
CA GLU A 157 4.70 26.53 -19.14
C GLU A 157 3.98 27.11 -20.35
N ARG A 158 2.66 27.34 -20.22
CA ARG A 158 1.78 27.83 -21.28
C ARG A 158 1.81 26.98 -22.55
N GLY A 159 1.93 25.66 -22.40
CA GLY A 159 1.99 24.70 -23.50
C GLY A 159 3.39 24.47 -24.07
N GLU A 160 4.39 25.24 -23.66
CA GLU A 160 5.77 25.08 -24.10
C GLU A 160 6.56 24.23 -23.10
N LEU A 161 7.34 23.26 -23.60
CA LEU A 161 8.18 22.41 -22.76
C LEU A 161 9.29 23.24 -22.11
N ARG A 162 9.44 23.12 -20.79
CA ARG A 162 10.59 23.66 -20.06
C ARG A 162 11.78 22.72 -20.21
N GLU A 163 12.47 22.79 -21.37
CA GLU A 163 13.60 21.92 -21.70
C GLU A 163 14.70 21.93 -20.62
N ASP A 164 14.95 23.10 -20.02
CA ASP A 164 15.90 23.27 -18.92
C ASP A 164 15.54 22.42 -17.70
N VAL A 165 14.26 22.45 -17.30
CA VAL A 165 13.73 21.67 -16.16
C VAL A 165 13.71 20.19 -16.49
N TRP A 166 13.22 19.85 -17.69
CA TRP A 166 13.12 18.46 -18.14
C TRP A 166 14.49 17.77 -18.18
N GLU A 167 15.49 18.41 -18.79
CA GLU A 167 16.84 17.88 -18.84
C GLU A 167 17.49 17.79 -17.45
N TRP A 168 17.22 18.74 -16.56
CA TRP A 168 17.70 18.68 -15.18
C TRP A 168 17.16 17.48 -14.42
N ILE A 169 15.84 17.22 -14.49
CA ILE A 169 15.21 16.08 -13.82
C ILE A 169 15.77 14.77 -14.36
N VAL A 170 15.79 14.61 -15.68
CA VAL A 170 16.18 13.35 -16.32
C VAL A 170 17.66 13.02 -16.10
N ARG A 171 18.56 14.02 -16.18
CA ARG A 171 20.01 13.79 -16.00
C ARG A 171 20.39 13.36 -14.59
N ASN A 172 19.51 13.60 -13.61
CA ASN A 172 19.69 13.20 -12.24
C ASN A 172 19.06 11.83 -11.93
N ASN A 173 18.73 11.04 -12.95
CA ASN A 173 18.15 9.71 -12.81
C ASN A 173 19.07 8.63 -13.41
N ARG A 174 19.11 7.45 -12.80
CA ARG A 174 19.90 6.29 -13.29
C ARG A 174 19.27 5.58 -14.49
N LEU A 175 17.97 5.77 -14.73
CA LEU A 175 17.20 5.22 -15.83
C LEU A 175 16.55 6.34 -16.66
N PRO A 176 17.36 7.21 -17.30
CA PRO A 176 16.86 8.45 -17.91
C PRO A 176 15.86 8.21 -19.05
N GLU A 177 16.03 7.14 -19.83
CA GLU A 177 15.10 6.80 -20.91
C GLU A 177 13.74 6.36 -20.36
N ASN A 178 13.72 5.56 -19.29
CA ASN A 178 12.50 5.13 -18.64
C ASN A 178 11.77 6.33 -18.03
N LEU A 179 12.49 7.18 -17.28
CA LEU A 179 11.88 8.36 -16.65
C LEU A 179 11.27 9.31 -17.69
N ARG A 180 11.92 9.53 -18.84
CA ARG A 180 11.32 10.33 -19.93
C ARG A 180 10.01 9.74 -20.41
N ALA A 181 10.02 8.46 -20.76
CA ALA A 181 8.86 7.77 -21.29
C ALA A 181 7.72 7.72 -20.27
N ASP A 182 8.02 7.52 -18.99
CA ASP A 182 7.05 7.52 -17.91
C ASP A 182 6.44 8.90 -17.70
N LEU A 183 7.23 9.97 -17.64
CA LEU A 183 6.71 11.33 -17.57
C LEU A 183 5.83 11.66 -18.79
N GLU A 184 6.24 11.29 -19.99
CA GLU A 184 5.43 11.46 -21.20
C GLU A 184 4.11 10.68 -21.12
N ALA A 185 4.12 9.45 -20.62
CA ALA A 185 2.91 8.63 -20.43
C ALA A 185 1.96 9.26 -19.38
N MET A 186 2.48 9.73 -18.26
CA MET A 186 1.71 10.41 -17.21
C MET A 186 1.04 11.68 -17.75
N ILE A 187 1.79 12.49 -18.52
CA ILE A 187 1.29 13.71 -19.16
C ILE A 187 0.27 13.37 -20.25
N GLY A 188 0.53 12.32 -21.04
CA GLY A 188 -0.38 11.82 -22.06
C GLY A 188 -1.73 11.41 -21.48
N GLY A 189 -1.74 10.69 -20.36
CA GLY A 189 -2.95 10.37 -19.60
C GLY A 189 -3.70 11.63 -19.17
N CYS A 190 -3.01 12.59 -18.55
CA CYS A 190 -3.63 13.85 -18.13
C CYS A 190 -4.25 14.64 -19.30
N ARG A 191 -3.59 14.67 -20.48
CA ARG A 191 -4.10 15.29 -21.70
C ARG A 191 -5.42 14.67 -22.20
N VAL A 192 -5.54 13.34 -22.13
CA VAL A 192 -6.83 12.68 -22.38
C VAL A 192 -7.87 13.15 -21.36
N GLY A 193 -7.49 13.22 -20.09
CA GLY A 193 -8.33 13.75 -19.02
C GLY A 193 -8.87 15.15 -19.29
N GLU A 194 -8.00 16.09 -19.68
CA GLU A 194 -8.40 17.44 -20.07
C GLU A 194 -9.39 17.45 -21.22
N GLN A 195 -9.10 16.69 -22.29
CA GLN A 195 -9.99 16.63 -23.45
C GLN A 195 -11.39 16.19 -23.03
N ARG A 196 -11.51 15.13 -22.22
CA ARG A 196 -12.80 14.63 -21.76
C ARG A 196 -13.55 15.61 -20.87
N ILE A 197 -12.85 16.30 -19.98
CA ILE A 197 -13.44 17.32 -19.11
C ILE A 197 -13.98 18.49 -19.94
N ARG A 198 -13.26 18.91 -20.98
CA ARG A 198 -13.74 19.94 -21.91
C ARG A 198 -14.98 19.48 -22.66
N GLU A 199 -14.98 18.26 -23.21
CA GLU A 199 -16.14 17.67 -23.89
C GLU A 199 -17.39 17.64 -22.96
N LEU A 200 -17.20 17.34 -21.67
CA LEU A 200 -18.26 17.37 -20.67
C LEU A 200 -18.80 18.79 -20.44
N CYS A 201 -17.90 19.76 -20.27
CA CYS A 201 -18.26 21.16 -20.05
C CYS A 201 -18.94 21.77 -21.27
N ASP A 202 -18.49 21.45 -22.50
CA ASP A 202 -19.10 21.91 -23.75
C ASP A 202 -20.53 21.38 -23.91
N ARG A 203 -20.80 20.17 -23.40
CA ARG A 203 -22.11 19.52 -23.50
C ARG A 203 -23.13 20.01 -22.49
N TYR A 204 -22.72 20.21 -21.22
CA TYR A 204 -23.64 20.54 -20.12
C TYR A 204 -23.55 21.98 -19.63
N GLY A 205 -22.47 22.70 -19.97
CA GLY A 205 -22.13 23.99 -19.38
C GLY A 205 -21.40 23.83 -18.04
N ILE A 206 -20.43 24.71 -17.78
CA ILE A 206 -19.58 24.65 -16.59
C ILE A 206 -20.39 24.77 -15.30
N GLU A 207 -21.41 25.63 -15.26
CA GLU A 207 -22.23 25.84 -14.07
C GLU A 207 -22.99 24.58 -13.67
N VAL A 208 -23.51 23.84 -14.66
CA VAL A 208 -24.21 22.56 -14.43
C VAL A 208 -23.24 21.50 -13.93
N VAL A 209 -22.04 21.42 -14.53
CA VAL A 209 -21.01 20.47 -14.08
C VAL A 209 -20.58 20.78 -12.65
N LEU A 210 -20.33 22.04 -12.30
CA LEU A 210 -19.96 22.42 -10.92
C LEU A 210 -21.10 22.18 -9.92
N GLU A 211 -22.36 22.43 -10.31
CA GLU A 211 -23.51 22.09 -9.46
C GLU A 211 -23.63 20.57 -9.25
N ALA A 212 -23.36 19.77 -10.28
CA ALA A 212 -23.30 18.31 -10.18
C ALA A 212 -22.19 17.86 -9.23
N VAL A 213 -20.98 18.42 -9.36
CA VAL A 213 -19.84 18.10 -8.48
C VAL A 213 -20.19 18.35 -7.02
N ARG A 214 -20.78 19.50 -6.68
CA ARG A 214 -21.24 19.79 -5.30
C ARG A 214 -22.26 18.77 -4.83
N TRP A 215 -23.25 18.44 -5.66
CA TRP A 215 -24.27 17.45 -5.33
C TRP A 215 -23.65 16.07 -5.05
N ILE A 216 -22.66 15.65 -5.84
CA ILE A 216 -21.95 14.37 -5.67
C ILE A 216 -21.21 14.33 -4.33
N LEU A 217 -20.46 15.38 -4.01
CA LEU A 217 -19.72 15.49 -2.75
C LEU A 217 -20.68 15.47 -1.55
N ASP A 218 -21.75 16.26 -1.58
CA ASP A 218 -22.74 16.33 -0.50
C ASP A 218 -23.51 15.01 -0.35
N SER A 219 -23.74 14.29 -1.45
CA SER A 219 -24.38 12.96 -1.44
C SER A 219 -23.49 11.92 -0.76
N SER A 220 -22.19 11.89 -1.08
CA SER A 220 -21.22 11.00 -0.43
C SER A 220 -21.07 11.34 1.06
N GLU A 221 -21.00 12.62 1.42
CA GLU A 221 -20.94 13.05 2.82
C GLU A 221 -22.17 12.56 3.60
N ARG A 222 -23.38 12.80 3.09
CA ARG A 222 -24.63 12.36 3.74
C ARG A 222 -24.64 10.84 3.95
N ARG A 223 -24.26 10.07 2.94
CA ARG A 223 -24.24 8.60 3.03
C ARG A 223 -23.20 8.11 4.03
N MET A 224 -22.05 8.77 4.13
CA MET A 224 -21.03 8.43 5.12
C MET A 224 -21.50 8.77 6.54
N ARG A 225 -22.11 9.94 6.75
CA ARG A 225 -22.74 10.34 8.03
C ARG A 225 -23.84 9.37 8.46
N GLU A 226 -24.68 8.92 7.53
CA GLU A 226 -25.70 7.88 7.76
C GLU A 226 -25.07 6.54 8.16
N ARG A 227 -23.95 6.15 7.53
CA ARG A 227 -23.19 4.95 7.90
C ARG A 227 -22.60 5.06 9.31
N ILE A 228 -21.97 6.19 9.64
CA ILE A 228 -21.38 6.45 10.96
C ILE A 228 -22.46 6.43 12.04
N SER A 229 -23.63 7.04 11.79
CA SER A 229 -24.77 7.05 12.73
C SER A 229 -25.33 5.67 13.06
N ALA A 230 -25.02 4.65 12.25
CA ALA A 230 -25.41 3.27 12.51
C ALA A 230 -24.39 2.50 13.37
N TRP A 231 -23.17 3.02 13.53
CA TRP A 231 -22.16 2.46 14.41
C TRP A 231 -22.44 2.83 15.87
N PRO A 232 -22.08 1.97 16.84
CA PRO A 232 -22.21 2.31 18.24
C PRO A 232 -21.24 3.44 18.64
N ASP A 233 -21.79 4.51 19.23
CA ASP A 233 -20.97 5.56 19.85
C ASP A 233 -20.01 4.96 20.89
N GLY A 234 -18.77 5.44 20.89
CA GLY A 234 -17.74 4.93 21.79
C GLY A 234 -16.33 5.32 21.40
N GLU A 235 -15.37 4.95 22.26
CA GLU A 235 -13.94 5.07 21.99
C GLU A 235 -13.34 3.69 21.78
N TYR A 236 -12.65 3.51 20.66
CA TYR A 236 -12.05 2.24 20.26
C TYR A 236 -10.57 2.46 19.99
N ALA A 237 -9.71 1.85 20.80
CA ALA A 237 -8.26 2.06 20.74
C ALA A 237 -7.53 0.80 20.26
N ALA A 238 -6.49 1.00 19.47
CA ALA A 238 -5.58 -0.06 19.05
C ALA A 238 -4.14 0.47 18.96
N THR A 239 -3.18 -0.44 19.01
CA THR A 239 -1.75 -0.17 18.83
C THR A 239 -1.16 -1.19 17.86
N SER A 240 -0.40 -0.73 16.86
CA SER A 240 0.54 -1.55 16.10
C SER A 240 1.97 -1.18 16.50
N LEU A 241 2.89 -2.13 16.34
CA LEU A 241 4.31 -1.94 16.62
C LEU A 241 5.11 -2.05 15.31
N LEU A 242 5.73 -0.96 14.91
CA LEU A 242 6.68 -0.98 13.80
C LEU A 242 8.00 -1.60 14.26
N ASP A 243 8.45 -2.68 13.61
CA ASP A 243 9.62 -3.47 14.06
C ASP A 243 10.91 -2.66 14.19
N THR A 244 11.16 -1.75 13.23
CA THR A 244 12.36 -0.91 13.21
C THR A 244 12.22 0.36 12.39
N ASP A 245 13.01 1.36 12.72
CA ASP A 245 13.25 2.56 11.89
C ASP A 245 14.42 2.42 10.90
N PHE A 246 15.09 1.26 10.88
CA PHE A 246 16.36 1.03 10.17
C PHE A 246 17.52 1.93 10.66
N ALA A 247 17.36 2.59 11.81
CA ALA A 247 18.33 3.46 12.46
C ALA A 247 18.81 2.95 13.82
N GLY A 248 18.18 1.91 14.36
CA GLY A 248 18.55 1.29 15.62
C GLY A 248 17.45 1.33 16.68
N ARG A 249 16.32 2.01 16.43
CA ARG A 249 15.12 1.86 17.26
C ARG A 249 14.27 0.72 16.74
N ARG A 250 13.48 0.17 17.66
CA ARG A 250 12.61 -0.99 17.46
C ARG A 250 11.33 -0.82 18.25
N ASP A 251 10.32 -1.61 17.90
CA ASP A 251 9.03 -1.70 18.60
C ASP A 251 8.38 -0.32 18.80
N LEU A 252 8.30 0.43 17.70
CA LEU A 252 7.83 1.81 17.69
C LEU A 252 6.30 1.83 17.63
N PRO A 253 5.61 2.28 18.69
CA PRO A 253 4.15 2.22 18.72
C PRO A 253 3.51 3.23 17.76
N ILE A 254 2.56 2.74 16.97
CA ILE A 254 1.61 3.55 16.21
C ILE A 254 0.24 3.29 16.83
N LYS A 255 -0.36 4.33 17.41
CA LYS A 255 -1.61 4.23 18.18
C LYS A 255 -2.70 5.00 17.49
N VAL A 256 -3.92 4.50 17.57
CA VAL A 256 -5.12 5.26 17.20
C VAL A 256 -6.22 5.04 18.23
N THR A 257 -6.95 6.10 18.55
CA THR A 257 -8.26 6.05 19.20
C THR A 257 -9.30 6.57 18.21
N LEU A 258 -10.20 5.70 17.76
CA LEU A 258 -11.36 6.05 16.96
C LEU A 258 -12.52 6.40 17.90
N ARG A 259 -12.96 7.66 17.88
CA ARG A 259 -14.13 8.13 18.64
C ARG A 259 -15.31 8.27 17.70
N VAL A 260 -16.30 7.40 17.83
CA VAL A 260 -17.56 7.47 17.09
C VAL A 260 -18.54 8.27 17.93
N GLU A 261 -19.01 9.40 17.42
CA GLU A 261 -19.96 10.28 18.11
C GLU A 261 -21.01 10.80 17.13
N GLY A 262 -22.23 10.26 17.21
CA GLY A 262 -23.32 10.65 16.33
C GLY A 262 -23.02 10.29 14.88
N ASP A 263 -22.77 11.29 14.04
CA ASP A 263 -22.52 11.12 12.60
C ASP A 263 -21.07 11.42 12.18
N GLU A 264 -20.15 11.54 13.14
CA GLU A 264 -18.73 11.82 12.92
C GLU A 264 -17.81 10.81 13.61
N VAL A 265 -16.62 10.63 13.04
CA VAL A 265 -15.55 9.83 13.66
C VAL A 265 -14.30 10.68 13.81
N THR A 266 -13.75 10.76 15.01
CA THR A 266 -12.42 11.35 15.25
C THR A 266 -11.37 10.25 15.32
N ALA A 267 -10.35 10.32 14.47
CA ALA A 267 -9.21 9.41 14.48
C ALA A 267 -8.00 10.10 15.12
N ASP A 268 -7.76 9.80 16.40
CA ASP A 268 -6.73 10.44 17.21
C ASP A 268 -5.50 9.56 17.37
N PHE A 269 -4.36 10.03 16.82
CA PHE A 269 -3.09 9.31 16.84
C PHE A 269 -2.17 9.70 18.00
N ALA A 270 -2.69 10.42 19.01
CA ALA A 270 -1.95 10.72 20.23
C ALA A 270 -1.39 9.46 20.90
N GLY A 271 -0.14 9.54 21.36
CA GLY A 271 0.57 8.41 21.97
C GLY A 271 1.35 7.54 20.99
N SER A 272 1.28 7.83 19.68
CA SER A 272 2.23 7.28 18.71
C SER A 272 3.66 7.76 18.98
N ALA A 273 4.64 6.98 18.56
CA ALA A 273 6.06 7.27 18.76
C ALA A 273 6.47 8.63 18.19
N GLU A 274 7.46 9.27 18.82
CA GLU A 274 8.17 10.41 18.22
C GLU A 274 8.79 10.00 16.89
N GLN A 275 8.85 10.94 15.93
CA GLN A 275 9.57 10.73 14.68
C GLN A 275 11.01 10.27 14.95
N THR A 276 11.58 9.50 14.03
CA THR A 276 12.87 8.82 14.19
C THR A 276 13.94 9.43 13.29
N ASP A 277 15.21 9.18 13.61
CA ASP A 277 16.35 9.49 12.74
C ASP A 277 16.50 8.47 11.58
N GLY A 278 15.56 7.54 11.45
CA GLY A 278 15.49 6.57 10.37
C GLY A 278 14.62 7.02 9.22
N ILE A 279 14.39 6.10 8.28
CA ILE A 279 13.60 6.35 7.08
C ILE A 279 12.10 6.02 7.24
N ALA A 280 11.72 5.54 8.42
CA ALA A 280 10.38 5.06 8.73
C ALA A 280 9.55 6.15 9.42
N ASN A 281 9.37 7.27 8.74
CA ASN A 281 8.55 8.39 9.21
C ASN A 281 7.47 8.71 8.18
N SER A 282 6.23 8.93 8.62
CA SER A 282 5.10 9.29 7.75
C SER A 282 4.82 10.79 7.80
N VAL A 283 4.69 11.39 6.62
CA VAL A 283 4.14 12.75 6.45
C VAL A 283 2.62 12.71 6.51
N PRO A 284 1.94 13.82 6.86
CA PRO A 284 0.48 13.87 6.95
C PRO A 284 -0.24 13.34 5.71
N ALA A 285 0.21 13.67 4.50
CA ALA A 285 -0.42 13.21 3.26
C ALA A 285 -0.50 11.68 3.17
N ASN A 286 0.56 10.98 3.59
CA ASN A 286 0.59 9.52 3.63
C ASN A 286 -0.31 8.96 4.74
N THR A 287 -0.23 9.53 5.94
CA THR A 287 -1.07 9.11 7.08
C THR A 287 -2.57 9.22 6.76
N LEU A 288 -2.97 10.34 6.16
CA LEU A 288 -4.35 10.55 5.72
C LEU A 288 -4.76 9.56 4.63
N ALA A 289 -3.86 9.24 3.68
CA ALA A 289 -4.17 8.26 2.64
C ALA A 289 -4.46 6.86 3.21
N PHE A 290 -3.72 6.41 4.23
CA PHE A 290 -4.00 5.14 4.89
C PHE A 290 -5.28 5.16 5.73
N LEU A 291 -5.52 6.26 6.45
CA LEU A 291 -6.78 6.46 7.18
C LEU A 291 -7.99 6.38 6.23
N TYR A 292 -7.93 7.11 5.12
CA TYR A 292 -8.99 7.16 4.12
C TYR A 292 -9.16 5.84 3.37
N THR A 293 -8.08 5.09 3.16
CA THR A 293 -8.14 3.73 2.60
C THR A 293 -8.88 2.78 3.55
N ALA A 294 -8.56 2.80 4.84
CA ALA A 294 -9.25 1.97 5.82
C ALA A 294 -10.76 2.28 5.86
N PHE A 295 -11.16 3.55 5.92
CA PHE A 295 -12.58 3.92 5.87
C PHE A 295 -13.25 3.55 4.54
N SER A 296 -12.55 3.68 3.41
CA SER A 296 -13.07 3.26 2.11
C SER A 296 -13.36 1.75 2.09
N ALA A 297 -12.49 0.94 2.71
CA ALA A 297 -12.68 -0.50 2.84
C ALA A 297 -13.82 -0.86 3.81
N LEU A 298 -14.05 -0.07 4.86
CA LEU A 298 -15.19 -0.24 5.76
C LEU A 298 -16.54 0.11 5.09
N CYS A 299 -16.53 0.99 4.08
CA CYS A 299 -17.73 1.55 3.46
C CYS A 299 -17.71 1.54 1.91
N PRO A 300 -17.45 0.37 1.26
CA PRO A 300 -17.16 0.31 -0.17
C PRO A 300 -18.33 0.66 -1.09
N GLU A 301 -19.56 0.70 -0.57
CA GLU A 301 -20.79 0.98 -1.31
C GLU A 301 -21.03 2.49 -1.49
N ILE A 302 -20.26 3.34 -0.79
CA ILE A 302 -20.38 4.80 -0.88
C ILE A 302 -19.35 5.31 -1.90
N PRO A 303 -19.74 6.17 -2.87
CA PRO A 303 -18.79 6.77 -3.79
C PRO A 303 -17.68 7.53 -3.04
N ILE A 304 -16.43 7.17 -3.32
CA ILE A 304 -15.28 7.71 -2.62
C ILE A 304 -14.78 8.98 -3.32
N ASN A 305 -14.94 10.11 -2.65
CA ASN A 305 -14.55 11.45 -3.07
C ASN A 305 -14.32 12.31 -1.83
N SER A 306 -13.95 13.60 -1.98
CA SER A 306 -13.69 14.46 -0.82
C SER A 306 -14.88 14.58 0.15
N GLY A 307 -16.11 14.44 -0.33
CA GLY A 307 -17.31 14.42 0.52
C GLY A 307 -17.35 13.22 1.47
N PHE A 308 -16.89 12.05 1.02
CA PHE A 308 -16.78 10.84 1.84
C PHE A 308 -15.87 11.05 3.07
N PHE A 309 -14.82 11.86 2.96
CA PHE A 309 -13.85 12.07 4.05
C PHE A 309 -14.27 13.14 5.06
N ARG A 310 -15.21 14.04 4.72
CA ARG A 310 -15.64 15.16 5.57
C ARG A 310 -16.04 14.79 7.02
N PRO A 311 -16.75 13.69 7.30
CA PRO A 311 -17.11 13.31 8.67
C PRO A 311 -16.01 12.55 9.43
N VAL A 312 -14.85 12.30 8.80
CA VAL A 312 -13.68 11.67 9.44
C VAL A 312 -12.67 12.75 9.83
N ARG A 313 -12.50 12.99 11.12
CA ARG A 313 -11.63 14.04 11.68
C ARG A 313 -10.29 13.47 12.16
N PRO A 314 -9.19 13.68 11.42
CA PRO A 314 -7.87 13.23 11.86
C PRO A 314 -7.27 14.17 12.92
N VAL A 315 -6.66 13.61 13.96
CA VAL A 315 -5.81 14.34 14.91
C VAL A 315 -4.41 13.74 14.85
N LEU A 316 -3.48 14.47 14.23
CA LEU A 316 -2.12 14.03 13.97
C LEU A 316 -1.12 14.93 14.73
N PRO A 317 -0.60 14.51 15.90
CA PRO A 317 0.34 15.34 16.65
C PRO A 317 1.64 15.56 15.87
N PRO A 318 2.09 16.81 15.66
CA PRO A 318 3.31 17.09 14.90
C PRO A 318 4.54 16.57 15.63
N GLY A 319 5.56 16.13 14.88
CA GLY A 319 6.79 15.58 15.45
C GLY A 319 6.70 14.09 15.80
N THR A 320 5.63 13.42 15.37
CA THR A 320 5.44 11.98 15.60
C THR A 320 5.71 11.18 14.32
N ILE A 321 5.83 9.87 14.46
CA ILE A 321 6.03 8.95 13.34
C ILE A 321 4.89 8.98 12.31
N VAL A 322 3.71 9.48 12.69
CA VAL A 322 2.53 9.63 11.82
C VAL A 322 2.33 11.07 11.29
N ASN A 323 3.14 12.03 11.77
CA ASN A 323 3.14 13.41 11.31
C ASN A 323 4.53 14.01 11.54
N ALA A 324 5.46 13.54 10.71
CA ALA A 324 6.85 13.91 10.80
C ALA A 324 7.09 15.33 10.29
N ASN A 325 7.93 16.07 11.00
CA ASN A 325 8.39 17.38 10.58
C ASN A 325 9.66 17.24 9.72
N GLU A 326 9.81 18.15 8.75
CA GLU A 326 11.07 18.36 8.05
C GLU A 326 12.19 18.64 9.08
N PRO A 327 13.37 18.01 8.98
CA PRO A 327 13.93 17.33 7.80
C PRO A 327 13.92 15.79 7.83
N ALA A 328 13.02 15.14 8.57
CA ALA A 328 13.03 13.68 8.68
C ALA A 328 13.06 12.96 7.31
N ALA A 329 13.79 11.85 7.28
CA ALA A 329 13.79 10.91 6.17
C ALA A 329 12.48 10.10 6.18
N VAL A 330 11.85 9.93 5.00
CA VAL A 330 10.50 9.35 4.85
C VAL A 330 10.44 8.27 3.76
N ARG A 331 11.58 7.77 3.27
CA ARG A 331 11.67 6.84 2.14
C ARG A 331 10.77 5.62 2.28
N ALA A 332 10.67 5.08 3.49
CA ALA A 332 9.92 3.85 3.75
C ALA A 332 8.45 4.11 4.12
N ASN A 333 7.98 5.36 4.10
CA ASN A 333 6.73 5.73 4.75
C ASN A 333 5.49 4.96 4.28
N THR A 334 5.30 4.75 2.98
CA THR A 334 4.09 4.12 2.42
C THR A 334 3.98 2.68 2.88
N VAL A 335 5.10 1.95 2.86
CA VAL A 335 5.13 0.50 3.07
C VAL A 335 5.59 0.11 4.48
N THR A 336 5.94 1.08 5.33
CA THR A 336 6.28 0.82 6.74
C THR A 336 5.30 1.52 7.69
N PRO A 337 5.49 2.76 8.21
CA PRO A 337 4.51 3.34 9.14
C PRO A 337 3.12 3.51 8.52
N GLY A 338 3.02 3.75 7.20
CA GLY A 338 1.75 3.80 6.48
C GLY A 338 0.96 2.50 6.61
N ALA A 339 1.61 1.36 6.41
CA ALA A 339 0.97 0.07 6.56
C ALA A 339 0.43 -0.16 7.98
N ASP A 340 1.25 0.12 8.99
CA ASP A 340 0.84 0.05 10.39
C ASP A 340 -0.30 1.03 10.75
N ILE A 341 -0.33 2.22 10.14
CA ILE A 341 -1.44 3.17 10.29
C ILE A 341 -2.74 2.56 9.76
N GLY A 342 -2.72 1.97 8.55
CA GLY A 342 -3.91 1.33 7.99
C GLY A 342 -4.38 0.13 8.82
N ASP A 343 -3.43 -0.67 9.29
CA ASP A 343 -3.70 -1.86 10.08
C ASP A 343 -4.27 -1.52 11.47
N VAL A 344 -3.67 -0.56 12.19
CA VAL A 344 -4.17 -0.14 13.52
C VAL A 344 -5.55 0.52 13.45
N VAL A 345 -5.86 1.24 12.36
CA VAL A 345 -7.20 1.81 12.14
C VAL A 345 -8.23 0.70 11.95
N MET A 346 -7.93 -0.32 11.13
CA MET A 346 -8.82 -1.49 11.01
C MET A 346 -8.95 -2.23 12.33
N LYS A 347 -7.87 -2.33 13.12
CA LYS A 347 -7.88 -3.03 14.39
C LYS A 347 -8.79 -2.35 15.41
N ALA A 348 -8.71 -1.02 15.51
CA ALA A 348 -9.64 -0.23 16.32
C ALA A 348 -11.09 -0.35 15.81
N ALA A 349 -11.28 -0.42 14.48
CA ALA A 349 -12.61 -0.54 13.87
C ALA A 349 -13.32 -1.87 14.19
N GLU A 350 -12.62 -2.91 14.65
CA GLU A 350 -13.27 -4.18 15.02
C GLU A 350 -14.29 -4.00 16.15
N GLY A 351 -14.15 -2.95 16.97
CA GLY A 351 -15.06 -2.65 18.06
C GLY A 351 -16.44 -2.14 17.63
N PHE A 352 -16.59 -1.60 16.41
CA PHE A 352 -17.86 -1.03 15.94
C PHE A 352 -18.31 -1.52 14.55
N ALA A 353 -17.42 -2.07 13.73
CA ALA A 353 -17.70 -2.63 12.42
C ALA A 353 -17.00 -3.99 12.18
N PRO A 354 -17.15 -4.97 13.11
CA PRO A 354 -16.43 -6.26 13.05
C PRO A 354 -16.66 -7.03 11.74
N GLU A 355 -17.81 -6.84 11.09
CA GLU A 355 -18.17 -7.50 9.83
C GLU A 355 -17.45 -6.92 8.59
N ARG A 356 -16.76 -5.77 8.74
CA ARG A 356 -16.08 -5.08 7.64
C ARG A 356 -14.55 -5.01 7.79
N VAL A 357 -14.01 -5.41 8.93
CA VAL A 357 -12.57 -5.37 9.17
C VAL A 357 -11.84 -6.54 8.53
N GLY A 358 -10.56 -6.31 8.25
CA GLY A 358 -9.63 -7.27 7.69
C GLY A 358 -8.31 -6.58 7.37
N THR A 359 -7.32 -7.35 6.91
CA THR A 359 -5.99 -6.81 6.57
C THR A 359 -6.10 -5.79 5.43
N CYS A 360 -5.77 -4.54 5.72
CA CYS A 360 -5.88 -3.42 4.78
C CYS A 360 -4.55 -3.09 4.07
N SER A 361 -3.42 -3.54 4.61
CA SER A 361 -2.08 -3.21 4.12
C SER A 361 -1.14 -4.42 4.11
N ILE A 362 0.13 -4.17 3.77
CA ILE A 362 1.20 -5.16 3.65
C ILE A 362 2.26 -4.95 4.74
N ASP A 363 3.00 -5.98 5.08
CA ASP A 363 4.31 -5.80 5.69
C ASP A 363 5.39 -5.70 4.60
N LEU A 364 6.34 -4.78 4.77
CA LEU A 364 7.41 -4.57 3.78
C LEU A 364 8.32 -5.80 3.66
N LEU A 365 8.35 -6.36 2.45
CA LEU A 365 9.49 -7.11 1.93
C LEU A 365 9.95 -6.38 0.66
N GLY A 366 11.06 -5.64 0.75
CA GLY A 366 11.46 -4.71 -0.30
C GLY A 366 12.84 -5.01 -0.89
N PRO A 367 13.00 -6.05 -1.72
CA PRO A 367 14.27 -6.34 -2.38
C PRO A 367 14.48 -5.47 -3.63
N TRP A 368 15.63 -4.82 -3.69
CA TRP A 368 16.14 -4.14 -4.86
C TRP A 368 17.38 -4.85 -5.36
N LEU A 369 17.49 -4.99 -6.68
CA LEU A 369 18.68 -5.49 -7.36
C LEU A 369 19.07 -4.49 -8.45
N TRP A 370 20.34 -4.12 -8.53
CA TRP A 370 20.84 -3.28 -9.61
C TRP A 370 22.23 -3.70 -10.02
N GLY A 371 22.63 -3.26 -11.20
CA GLY A 371 23.93 -3.55 -11.78
C GLY A 371 23.91 -3.24 -13.26
N LYS A 372 24.65 -4.02 -14.04
CA LYS A 372 24.69 -3.94 -15.49
C LYS A 372 24.09 -5.19 -16.11
N ASP A 373 23.13 -5.02 -17.01
CA ASP A 373 22.58 -6.10 -17.81
C ASP A 373 23.60 -6.45 -18.92
N GLU A 374 24.13 -7.67 -18.89
CA GLU A 374 25.14 -8.11 -19.87
C GLU A 374 24.56 -8.26 -21.29
N ARG A 375 23.24 -8.38 -21.43
CA ARG A 375 22.56 -8.52 -22.73
C ARG A 375 22.57 -7.20 -23.50
N SER A 376 22.35 -6.09 -22.81
CA SER A 376 22.22 -4.75 -23.40
C SER A 376 23.42 -3.84 -23.13
N GLY A 377 24.22 -4.16 -22.11
CA GLY A 377 25.29 -3.32 -21.59
C GLY A 377 24.81 -2.10 -20.80
N ARG A 378 23.51 -1.97 -20.53
CA ARG A 378 22.91 -0.85 -19.78
C ARG A 378 22.81 -1.16 -18.29
N SER A 379 22.70 -0.10 -17.48
CA SER A 379 22.32 -0.26 -16.08
C SER A 379 20.88 -0.71 -15.96
N PHE A 380 20.59 -1.51 -14.94
CA PHE A 380 19.23 -1.89 -14.57
C PHE A 380 19.00 -1.63 -13.07
N LEU A 381 17.74 -1.45 -12.71
CA LEU A 381 17.28 -1.34 -11.33
C LEU A 381 15.94 -2.07 -11.23
N HIS A 382 15.94 -3.20 -10.52
CA HIS A 382 14.82 -4.13 -10.37
C HIS A 382 14.26 -4.01 -8.96
N TYR A 383 12.98 -3.65 -8.86
CA TYR A 383 12.21 -3.80 -7.62
C TYR A 383 11.47 -5.13 -7.66
N GLU A 384 11.72 -6.00 -6.68
CA GLU A 384 11.16 -7.34 -6.68
C GLU A 384 9.71 -7.35 -6.21
N LEU A 385 8.77 -7.37 -7.16
CA LEU A 385 7.33 -7.42 -6.86
C LEU A 385 6.78 -8.85 -6.82
N LEU A 386 7.54 -9.86 -7.29
CA LEU A 386 7.14 -11.26 -7.21
C LEU A 386 7.35 -11.86 -5.79
N CYS A 387 7.71 -11.06 -4.80
CA CYS A 387 7.98 -11.54 -3.43
C CYS A 387 6.88 -11.22 -2.41
N THR A 388 5.93 -10.34 -2.72
CA THR A 388 4.84 -9.93 -1.81
C THR A 388 3.42 -10.06 -2.38
N PRO A 389 3.11 -11.06 -3.24
CA PRO A 389 1.82 -11.11 -3.92
C PRO A 389 0.63 -11.40 -2.98
N THR A 390 0.87 -11.81 -1.73
CA THR A 390 -0.15 -12.35 -0.84
C THR A 390 -0.13 -11.68 0.53
N ALA A 391 -0.96 -10.66 0.70
CA ALA A 391 -1.18 -10.01 2.01
C ALA A 391 -2.66 -9.79 2.34
N SER A 392 -3.59 -10.17 1.43
CA SER A 392 -5.03 -10.15 1.70
C SER A 392 -5.38 -11.04 2.89
N GLY A 393 -5.95 -10.47 3.94
CA GLY A 393 -6.42 -11.20 5.12
C GLY A 393 -7.77 -11.88 4.92
N GLY A 394 -8.16 -12.69 5.90
CA GLY A 394 -9.53 -13.19 6.01
C GLY A 394 -10.48 -12.06 6.39
N VAL A 395 -11.74 -12.17 5.96
CA VAL A 395 -12.84 -11.28 6.34
C VAL A 395 -14.07 -12.10 6.68
N GLU A 396 -15.08 -11.50 7.29
CA GLU A 396 -16.33 -12.23 7.53
C GLU A 396 -16.94 -12.73 6.21
N GLY A 397 -17.04 -14.05 6.07
CA GLY A 397 -17.65 -14.71 4.92
C GLY A 397 -16.67 -15.15 3.84
N ALA A 398 -15.38 -14.80 3.93
CA ALA A 398 -14.39 -15.16 2.92
C ALA A 398 -12.97 -15.32 3.48
N ASP A 399 -12.29 -16.39 3.07
CA ASP A 399 -10.85 -16.55 3.26
C ASP A 399 -10.08 -15.51 2.42
N GLY A 400 -8.84 -15.23 2.80
CA GLY A 400 -7.95 -14.36 2.02
C GLY A 400 -7.72 -14.89 0.60
N TRP A 401 -7.83 -14.01 -0.39
CA TRP A 401 -7.95 -14.36 -1.81
C TRP A 401 -6.63 -14.39 -2.60
N GLY A 402 -5.48 -14.19 -1.94
CA GLY A 402 -4.16 -14.39 -2.54
C GLY A 402 -3.75 -13.28 -3.51
N ALA A 403 -3.98 -12.02 -3.13
CA ALA A 403 -3.56 -10.84 -3.87
C ALA A 403 -3.10 -9.73 -2.92
N TRP A 404 -2.79 -8.56 -3.50
CA TRP A 404 -2.56 -7.33 -2.77
C TRP A 404 -3.80 -6.91 -1.94
N PRO A 405 -3.61 -6.28 -0.77
CA PRO A 405 -4.68 -5.82 0.09
C PRO A 405 -5.27 -4.51 -0.43
N ALA A 406 -6.32 -3.99 0.23
CA ALA A 406 -7.09 -2.84 -0.21
C ALA A 406 -6.24 -1.59 -0.59
N THR A 407 -5.15 -1.33 0.13
CA THR A 407 -4.24 -0.19 -0.14
C THR A 407 -3.55 -0.26 -1.51
N PHE A 408 -3.29 -1.48 -2.00
CA PHE A 408 -2.58 -1.75 -3.24
C PHE A 408 -3.43 -2.59 -4.19
N SER A 409 -4.77 -2.51 -4.08
CA SER A 409 -5.70 -3.49 -4.67
C SER A 409 -5.69 -3.59 -6.20
N SER A 410 -5.06 -2.63 -6.89
CA SER A 410 -4.88 -2.66 -8.34
C SER A 410 -3.48 -3.07 -8.78
N ALA A 411 -2.57 -3.29 -7.83
CA ALA A 411 -1.24 -3.73 -8.16
C ALA A 411 -1.32 -5.16 -8.69
N ASP A 412 -0.62 -5.40 -9.77
CA ASP A 412 -0.53 -6.72 -10.39
C ASP A 412 0.81 -7.35 -10.07
N VAL A 413 0.80 -8.67 -9.96
CA VAL A 413 2.02 -9.47 -9.81
C VAL A 413 2.57 -9.66 -11.22
N PRO A 414 3.74 -9.11 -11.57
CA PRO A 414 4.25 -9.18 -12.93
C PRO A 414 4.43 -10.63 -13.38
N SER A 415 4.32 -10.88 -14.69
CA SER A 415 4.67 -12.21 -15.22
C SER A 415 6.14 -12.52 -14.95
N VAL A 416 6.43 -13.76 -14.55
CA VAL A 416 7.81 -14.25 -14.41
C VAL A 416 8.57 -14.10 -15.72
N GLU A 417 7.96 -14.49 -16.85
CA GLU A 417 8.59 -14.37 -18.17
C GLU A 417 8.89 -12.91 -18.52
N MET A 418 7.98 -12.00 -18.18
CA MET A 418 8.18 -10.57 -18.45
C MET A 418 9.29 -9.99 -17.58
N SER A 419 9.33 -10.40 -16.31
CA SER A 419 10.38 -10.00 -15.36
C SER A 419 11.77 -10.46 -15.84
N GLU A 420 11.91 -11.69 -16.34
CA GLU A 420 13.18 -12.20 -16.90
C GLU A 420 13.55 -11.57 -18.26
N VAL A 421 12.57 -11.07 -19.02
CA VAL A 421 12.82 -10.28 -20.23
C VAL A 421 13.35 -8.91 -19.85
N GLN A 422 12.70 -8.23 -18.90
CA GLN A 422 13.00 -6.85 -18.54
C GLN A 422 14.26 -6.73 -17.69
N TYR A 423 14.56 -7.74 -16.87
CA TYR A 423 15.64 -7.71 -15.90
C TYR A 423 16.56 -8.94 -16.00
N PRO A 424 17.85 -8.81 -15.69
CA PRO A 424 18.82 -9.91 -15.74
C PRO A 424 18.72 -10.80 -14.49
N VAL A 425 17.57 -11.44 -14.34
CA VAL A 425 17.24 -12.38 -13.26
C VAL A 425 16.66 -13.66 -13.85
N LEU A 426 16.65 -14.71 -13.04
CA LEU A 426 16.01 -15.99 -13.37
C LEU A 426 15.33 -16.51 -12.11
N TYR A 427 14.03 -16.80 -12.20
CA TYR A 427 13.25 -17.35 -11.10
C TYR A 427 13.35 -18.87 -11.12
N LYS A 428 13.60 -19.47 -9.95
CA LYS A 428 13.73 -20.92 -9.77
C LYS A 428 12.44 -21.56 -9.29
N SER A 429 11.71 -20.84 -8.46
CA SER A 429 10.41 -21.25 -7.93
C SER A 429 9.63 -20.02 -7.46
N GLY A 430 8.31 -20.19 -7.45
CA GLY A 430 7.34 -19.32 -6.80
C GLY A 430 6.20 -20.21 -6.31
N GLN A 431 5.90 -20.19 -5.01
CA GLN A 431 4.92 -21.11 -4.42
C GLN A 431 4.25 -20.50 -3.18
N LEU A 432 3.01 -20.92 -2.91
CA LEU A 432 2.38 -20.68 -1.63
C LEU A 432 3.06 -21.51 -0.54
N VAL A 433 3.12 -20.98 0.67
CA VAL A 433 3.80 -21.62 1.80
C VAL A 433 2.78 -22.34 2.68
N THR A 434 2.92 -23.65 2.84
CA THR A 434 2.07 -24.44 3.73
C THR A 434 2.13 -23.93 5.18
N ASP A 435 1.00 -23.92 5.87
CA ASP A 435 0.80 -23.42 7.25
C ASP A 435 1.00 -21.91 7.43
N SER A 436 1.27 -21.16 6.37
CA SER A 436 1.47 -19.71 6.46
C SER A 436 0.18 -18.90 6.39
N ALA A 437 -0.93 -19.50 5.97
CA ALA A 437 -2.24 -18.84 5.99
C ALA A 437 -2.68 -18.66 7.46
N ALA A 438 -2.70 -17.41 7.93
CA ALA A 438 -3.01 -17.10 9.31
C ALA A 438 -4.37 -17.69 9.71
N PRO A 439 -4.43 -18.52 10.77
CA PRO A 439 -5.67 -19.19 11.12
C PRO A 439 -6.79 -18.23 11.55
N GLY A 440 -8.00 -18.58 11.16
CA GLY A 440 -9.22 -17.91 11.61
C GLY A 440 -10.43 -18.77 11.30
N ARG A 441 -11.62 -18.35 11.71
CA ARG A 441 -12.86 -18.92 11.14
C ARG A 441 -12.80 -18.79 9.61
N TRP A 442 -12.35 -17.62 9.16
CA TRP A 442 -11.89 -17.37 7.81
C TRP A 442 -10.38 -17.14 7.86
N ARG A 443 -9.60 -17.95 7.15
CA ARG A 443 -8.13 -17.86 7.19
C ARG A 443 -7.63 -16.69 6.34
N GLY A 444 -6.44 -16.19 6.65
CA GLY A 444 -5.71 -15.28 5.77
C GLY A 444 -5.30 -15.94 4.45
N SER A 445 -4.75 -15.14 3.53
CA SER A 445 -4.03 -15.72 2.39
C SER A 445 -2.77 -16.42 2.89
N ALA A 446 -2.46 -17.58 2.32
CA ALA A 446 -1.13 -18.17 2.50
C ALA A 446 -0.07 -17.16 2.01
N GLY A 447 1.03 -17.12 2.73
CA GLY A 447 2.26 -16.45 2.32
C GLY A 447 2.85 -17.05 1.05
N TRP A 448 3.82 -16.35 0.49
CA TRP A 448 4.41 -16.67 -0.80
C TRP A 448 5.94 -16.69 -0.70
N GLU A 449 6.53 -17.74 -1.26
CA GLU A 449 7.97 -17.93 -1.35
C GLU A 449 8.44 -17.86 -2.81
N THR A 450 9.42 -17.00 -3.08
CA THR A 450 10.07 -16.88 -4.39
C THR A 450 11.57 -17.09 -4.26
N VAL A 451 12.13 -17.97 -5.08
CA VAL A 451 13.59 -18.13 -5.20
C VAL A 451 14.05 -17.52 -6.52
N ARG A 452 14.95 -16.55 -6.43
CA ARG A 452 15.52 -15.83 -7.58
C ARG A 452 17.03 -15.97 -7.59
N GLN A 453 17.60 -16.10 -8.78
CA GLN A 453 19.02 -15.85 -9.01
C GLN A 453 19.21 -14.64 -9.93
N PRO A 454 20.26 -13.84 -9.74
CA PRO A 454 20.76 -12.99 -10.82
C PRO A 454 21.23 -13.85 -12.01
N HIS A 455 21.00 -13.37 -13.23
CA HIS A 455 21.33 -14.10 -14.45
C HIS A 455 21.72 -13.14 -15.57
N ARG A 456 22.96 -13.25 -16.07
CA ARG A 456 23.54 -12.31 -17.06
C ARG A 456 23.60 -10.88 -16.55
N ALA A 457 23.99 -10.73 -15.29
CA ALA A 457 24.19 -9.45 -14.62
C ALA A 457 25.65 -9.33 -14.15
N ALA A 458 26.20 -8.14 -14.28
CA ALA A 458 27.54 -7.78 -13.83
C ALA A 458 27.46 -6.62 -12.81
N ASP A 459 28.45 -6.54 -11.92
CA ASP A 459 28.54 -5.52 -10.86
C ASP A 459 27.22 -5.37 -10.09
N GLN A 460 26.64 -6.51 -9.71
CA GLN A 460 25.30 -6.58 -9.18
C GLN A 460 25.28 -6.43 -7.65
N HIS A 461 24.37 -5.60 -7.16
CA HIS A 461 24.19 -5.32 -5.75
C HIS A 461 22.74 -5.49 -5.37
N HIS A 462 22.50 -6.03 -4.17
CA HIS A 462 21.16 -6.08 -3.59
C HIS A 462 21.03 -5.18 -2.35
N SER A 463 19.86 -4.55 -2.23
CA SER A 463 19.39 -3.95 -0.99
C SER A 463 18.09 -4.61 -0.59
N ILE A 464 17.96 -5.02 0.67
CA ILE A 464 16.80 -5.72 1.19
C ILE A 464 16.32 -4.96 2.41
N ARG A 465 15.00 -4.77 2.51
CA ARG A 465 14.31 -4.27 3.69
C ARG A 465 13.23 -5.27 4.09
N VAL A 466 13.11 -5.51 5.38
CA VAL A 466 12.14 -6.43 5.98
C VAL A 466 11.49 -5.71 7.17
N GLN A 467 10.17 -5.63 7.14
CA GLN A 467 9.29 -5.35 8.29
C GLN A 467 8.33 -6.54 8.47
N GLY A 468 7.61 -6.54 9.58
CA GLY A 468 6.56 -7.53 9.84
C GLY A 468 7.10 -8.87 10.32
N LEU A 469 8.37 -8.95 10.71
CA LEU A 469 8.94 -10.18 11.22
C LEU A 469 8.74 -10.29 12.73
N TYR A 470 8.83 -9.20 13.46
CA TYR A 470 8.67 -9.21 14.92
C TYR A 470 7.21 -8.94 15.30
N SER A 471 6.58 -7.99 14.64
CA SER A 471 5.16 -7.64 14.76
C SER A 471 4.51 -7.74 13.37
N PRO A 472 4.00 -8.92 12.98
CA PRO A 472 3.35 -9.11 11.69
C PRO A 472 1.93 -8.51 11.65
N LEU A 473 1.37 -8.39 10.45
CA LEU A 473 -0.04 -7.98 10.23
C LEU A 473 -1.02 -8.71 11.16
N HIS A 474 -1.92 -7.93 11.80
CA HIS A 474 -2.84 -8.46 12.79
C HIS A 474 -3.92 -9.38 12.21
N GLY A 475 -4.38 -10.31 13.04
CA GLY A 475 -5.66 -10.97 12.91
C GLY A 475 -6.80 -10.13 13.50
N PHE A 476 -8.03 -10.39 13.03
CA PHE A 476 -9.22 -9.61 13.39
C PHE A 476 -10.27 -10.47 14.07
N CYS A 477 -11.00 -9.88 15.03
CA CYS A 477 -12.14 -10.53 15.69
C CYS A 477 -11.82 -11.93 16.29
N GLY A 478 -10.60 -12.12 16.81
CA GLY A 478 -10.11 -13.39 17.36
C GLY A 478 -9.42 -14.32 16.36
N GLY A 479 -9.19 -13.86 15.13
CA GLY A 479 -8.27 -14.49 14.19
C GLY A 479 -6.81 -14.26 14.56
N CYS A 480 -5.91 -15.02 13.94
CA CYS A 480 -4.49 -15.02 14.25
C CYS A 480 -3.72 -14.03 13.37
N ASP A 481 -2.61 -13.53 13.87
CA ASP A 481 -1.71 -12.68 13.09
C ASP A 481 -0.98 -13.48 12.00
N ALA A 482 -0.47 -12.76 10.99
CA ALA A 482 0.32 -13.32 9.91
C ALA A 482 1.64 -13.93 10.41
N THR A 483 2.32 -14.71 9.55
CA THR A 483 3.54 -15.43 9.97
C THR A 483 4.79 -14.55 10.01
N GLY A 484 4.81 -13.49 9.19
CA GLY A 484 5.88 -12.51 9.08
C GLY A 484 6.87 -12.77 7.94
N ASN A 485 7.60 -11.72 7.57
CA ASN A 485 8.47 -11.73 6.39
C ASN A 485 9.94 -12.06 6.75
N TYR A 486 10.66 -12.75 5.87
CA TYR A 486 12.11 -12.85 5.96
C TYR A 486 12.74 -13.14 4.58
N VAL A 487 14.06 -12.97 4.49
CA VAL A 487 14.83 -13.35 3.30
C VAL A 487 15.95 -14.30 3.71
N VAL A 488 16.24 -15.28 2.86
CA VAL A 488 17.41 -16.15 2.99
C VAL A 488 18.32 -15.96 1.79
N ILE A 489 19.56 -15.57 2.05
CA ILE A 489 20.62 -15.52 1.05
C ILE A 489 21.33 -16.88 1.04
N ASP A 490 21.60 -17.41 -0.14
CA ASP A 490 22.25 -18.72 -0.38
C ASP A 490 21.56 -19.88 0.37
N PRO A 491 20.22 -20.06 0.23
CA PRO A 491 19.47 -21.11 0.93
C PRO A 491 20.03 -22.50 0.62
N GLY A 492 20.38 -23.25 1.67
CA GLY A 492 21.00 -24.57 1.60
C GLY A 492 22.50 -24.56 1.26
N GLY A 493 23.09 -23.38 1.04
CA GLY A 493 24.50 -23.21 0.69
C GLY A 493 25.41 -22.97 1.90
N GLU A 494 26.73 -22.92 1.64
CA GLU A 494 27.73 -22.68 2.70
C GLU A 494 27.66 -21.27 3.30
N ARG A 495 27.02 -20.32 2.61
CA ARG A 495 26.87 -18.92 3.05
C ARG A 495 25.44 -18.59 3.44
N GLU A 496 24.63 -19.59 3.78
CA GLU A 496 23.24 -19.37 4.17
C GLU A 496 23.14 -18.31 5.27
N ARG A 497 22.35 -17.26 5.01
CA ARG A 497 22.10 -16.20 5.97
C ARG A 497 20.66 -15.72 5.90
N VAL A 498 20.00 -15.69 7.04
CA VAL A 498 18.70 -15.04 7.21
C VAL A 498 18.91 -13.52 7.34
N VAL A 499 18.19 -12.75 6.54
CA VAL A 499 18.04 -11.31 6.67
C VAL A 499 16.69 -11.03 7.33
N SER A 500 16.75 -10.61 8.59
CA SER A 500 15.59 -10.34 9.44
C SER A 500 15.23 -8.85 9.53
N THR A 501 16.02 -7.96 8.93
CA THR A 501 15.78 -6.52 8.99
C THR A 501 16.19 -5.84 7.70
N TRP A 502 17.49 -5.80 7.38
CA TRP A 502 17.94 -5.20 6.13
C TRP A 502 19.35 -5.61 5.70
N THR A 503 19.65 -5.39 4.43
CA THR A 503 21.00 -5.35 3.85
C THR A 503 21.11 -4.15 2.91
N ASP A 504 22.26 -3.47 2.87
CA ASP A 504 22.47 -2.29 2.01
C ASP A 504 23.60 -2.55 1.03
N SER A 505 23.28 -2.43 -0.26
CA SER A 505 24.22 -2.41 -1.37
C SER A 505 25.24 -3.56 -1.38
N ALA A 506 24.84 -4.73 -0.88
CA ALA A 506 25.73 -5.88 -0.77
C ALA A 506 26.00 -6.44 -2.17
N LEU A 507 27.27 -6.67 -2.48
CA LEU A 507 27.67 -7.28 -3.74
C LEU A 507 27.18 -8.73 -3.77
N SER A 508 26.42 -9.08 -4.80
CA SER A 508 25.84 -10.41 -4.98
C SER A 508 26.71 -11.23 -5.93
N PRO A 509 27.21 -12.42 -5.54
CA PRO A 509 27.92 -13.33 -6.44
C PRO A 509 27.08 -13.69 -7.67
N PRO A 510 27.73 -13.94 -8.84
CA PRO A 510 27.06 -14.59 -9.96
C PRO A 510 26.49 -15.93 -9.46
N ASP A 511 25.21 -16.18 -9.68
CA ASP A 511 24.47 -17.38 -9.21
C ASP A 511 24.07 -17.44 -7.73
N GLU A 512 24.17 -16.36 -6.96
CA GLU A 512 23.61 -16.32 -5.60
C GLU A 512 22.08 -16.50 -5.64
N LEU A 513 21.59 -17.55 -4.97
CA LEU A 513 20.16 -17.76 -4.76
C LEU A 513 19.69 -16.86 -3.62
N ILE A 514 18.56 -16.21 -3.82
CA ILE A 514 17.88 -15.44 -2.78
C ILE A 514 16.44 -15.93 -2.71
N LEU A 515 16.05 -16.39 -1.52
CA LEU A 515 14.70 -16.81 -1.19
C LEU A 515 14.01 -15.69 -0.43
N PHE A 516 12.90 -15.21 -0.97
CA PHE A 516 12.04 -14.22 -0.34
C PHE A 516 10.80 -14.92 0.20
N ASN A 517 10.52 -14.76 1.49
CA ASN A 517 9.32 -15.30 2.14
C ASN A 517 8.44 -14.15 2.63
N SER A 518 7.23 -14.05 2.07
CA SER A 518 6.19 -13.16 2.58
C SER A 518 5.21 -13.89 3.49
N GLY A 519 4.79 -13.24 4.57
CA GLY A 519 4.08 -13.87 5.68
C GLY A 519 2.58 -14.11 5.51
N GLY A 520 1.97 -13.64 4.42
CA GLY A 520 0.52 -13.69 4.21
C GLY A 520 -0.24 -12.51 4.84
N GLY A 521 -1.56 -12.64 4.92
CA GLY A 521 -2.44 -11.73 5.66
C GLY A 521 -2.98 -12.39 6.93
N GLY A 522 -3.53 -11.60 7.86
CA GLY A 522 -4.11 -12.08 9.11
C GLY A 522 -5.42 -12.85 8.93
N GLY A 523 -5.78 -13.69 9.91
CA GLY A 523 -7.04 -14.44 9.93
C GLY A 523 -8.18 -13.61 10.52
N TRP A 524 -9.43 -14.06 10.30
CA TRP A 524 -10.63 -13.45 10.87
C TRP A 524 -11.43 -14.47 11.68
N GLY A 525 -11.83 -14.11 12.89
CA GLY A 525 -12.65 -14.96 13.76
C GLY A 525 -11.89 -16.13 14.41
N ASN A 526 -12.48 -16.75 15.42
CA ASN A 526 -11.87 -17.87 16.14
C ASN A 526 -11.58 -19.08 15.21
N PRO A 527 -10.33 -19.55 15.07
CA PRO A 527 -9.98 -20.72 14.25
C PRO A 527 -10.76 -22.00 14.60
N LEU A 528 -11.13 -22.20 15.87
CA LEU A 528 -11.87 -23.39 16.30
C LEU A 528 -13.32 -23.42 15.81
N GLU A 529 -13.82 -22.31 15.26
CA GLU A 529 -15.15 -22.19 14.65
C GLU A 529 -15.15 -22.46 13.14
N ARG A 530 -13.98 -22.60 12.51
CA ARG A 530 -13.89 -22.93 11.08
C ARG A 530 -14.58 -24.26 10.79
N ASP A 531 -15.26 -24.38 9.65
CA ASP A 531 -15.84 -25.65 9.22
C ASP A 531 -14.73 -26.70 9.02
N PRO A 532 -14.77 -27.87 9.70
CA PRO A 532 -13.77 -28.92 9.51
C PRO A 532 -13.59 -29.37 8.06
N GLU A 533 -14.64 -29.29 7.23
CA GLU A 533 -14.55 -29.66 5.82
C GLU A 533 -13.80 -28.61 4.99
N LEU A 534 -13.86 -27.33 5.37
CA LEU A 534 -13.00 -26.29 4.78
C LEU A 534 -11.54 -26.50 5.17
N VAL A 535 -11.26 -26.89 6.42
CA VAL A 535 -9.90 -27.24 6.85
C VAL A 535 -9.38 -28.45 6.08
N ARG A 536 -10.21 -29.49 5.90
CA ARG A 536 -9.85 -30.65 5.06
C ARG A 536 -9.50 -30.22 3.64
N ARG A 537 -10.27 -29.33 3.03
CA ARG A 537 -9.96 -28.77 1.71
C ARG A 537 -8.61 -28.03 1.73
N ASP A 538 -8.36 -27.19 2.72
CA ASP A 538 -7.08 -26.49 2.85
C ASP A 538 -5.89 -27.47 2.96
N VAL A 539 -6.09 -28.62 3.60
CA VAL A 539 -5.07 -29.70 3.65
C VAL A 539 -4.88 -30.37 2.30
N LEU A 540 -5.95 -30.60 1.54
CA LEU A 540 -5.85 -31.18 0.19
C LEU A 540 -5.22 -30.22 -0.81
N ASP A 541 -5.33 -28.91 -0.58
CA ASP A 541 -4.74 -27.84 -1.38
C ASP A 541 -3.32 -27.46 -0.91
N ASP A 542 -2.71 -28.23 0.02
CA ASP A 542 -1.39 -28.00 0.64
C ASP A 542 -1.21 -26.61 1.32
N LEU A 543 -2.31 -25.92 1.63
CA LEU A 543 -2.29 -24.64 2.34
C LEU A 543 -2.08 -24.82 3.85
N VAL A 544 -2.57 -25.93 4.37
CA VAL A 544 -2.49 -26.32 5.80
C VAL A 544 -1.97 -27.75 5.86
N SER A 545 -1.01 -28.05 6.72
CA SER A 545 -0.54 -29.42 6.93
C SER A 545 -1.49 -30.19 7.84
N LEU A 546 -1.32 -31.52 7.94
CA LEU A 546 -2.05 -32.32 8.94
C LEU A 546 -1.79 -31.84 10.38
N ASP A 547 -0.56 -31.40 10.65
CA ASP A 547 -0.17 -30.85 11.94
C ASP A 547 -0.82 -29.47 12.16
N GLY A 548 -0.85 -28.61 11.14
CA GLY A 548 -1.55 -27.32 11.17
C GLY A 548 -3.05 -27.46 11.39
N ALA A 549 -3.71 -28.39 10.68
CA ALA A 549 -5.13 -28.69 10.84
C ALA A 549 -5.48 -29.02 12.30
N ARG A 550 -4.64 -29.84 12.94
CA ARG A 550 -4.79 -30.21 14.34
C ARG A 550 -4.41 -29.08 15.29
N TRP A 551 -3.28 -28.41 15.09
CA TRP A 551 -2.72 -27.38 15.98
C TRP A 551 -3.56 -26.10 15.99
N ASP A 552 -3.93 -25.62 14.80
CA ASP A 552 -4.57 -24.32 14.59
C ASP A 552 -6.09 -24.40 14.71
N TYR A 553 -6.71 -25.44 14.13
CA TYR A 553 -8.17 -25.54 13.99
C TYR A 553 -8.80 -26.65 14.85
N GLY A 554 -7.99 -27.48 15.50
CA GLY A 554 -8.43 -28.66 16.24
C GLY A 554 -9.09 -29.73 15.37
N VAL A 555 -8.82 -29.73 14.07
CA VAL A 555 -9.39 -30.67 13.10
C VAL A 555 -8.46 -31.85 12.94
N VAL A 556 -9.00 -33.06 13.10
CA VAL A 556 -8.25 -34.30 12.95
C VAL A 556 -8.74 -34.99 11.68
N LEU A 557 -7.80 -35.26 10.77
CA LEU A 557 -8.07 -36.03 9.55
C LEU A 557 -7.48 -37.43 9.69
N ASP A 558 -8.15 -38.40 9.08
CA ASP A 558 -7.57 -39.72 8.83
C ASP A 558 -6.41 -39.56 7.83
N PRO A 559 -5.16 -39.95 8.16
CA PRO A 559 -4.00 -39.72 7.31
C PRO A 559 -3.97 -40.59 6.03
N GLU A 560 -4.79 -41.64 5.96
CA GLU A 560 -4.89 -42.49 4.76
C GLU A 560 -6.08 -42.08 3.88
N LEU A 561 -7.23 -41.79 4.49
CA LEU A 561 -8.47 -41.46 3.78
C LEU A 561 -8.62 -39.96 3.50
N MET A 562 -7.86 -39.11 4.20
CA MET A 562 -7.96 -37.65 4.16
C MET A 562 -9.39 -37.15 4.43
N THR A 563 -10.11 -37.84 5.31
CA THR A 563 -11.47 -37.50 5.75
C THR A 563 -11.47 -36.99 7.18
N VAL A 564 -12.38 -36.06 7.51
CA VAL A 564 -12.53 -35.54 8.88
C VAL A 564 -12.99 -36.65 9.81
N ASP A 565 -12.33 -36.79 10.96
CA ASP A 565 -12.81 -37.56 12.11
C ASP A 565 -13.61 -36.64 13.05
N PRO A 566 -14.96 -36.75 13.11
CA PRO A 566 -15.77 -35.84 13.91
C PRO A 566 -15.56 -35.98 15.41
N GLU A 567 -15.31 -37.21 15.90
CA GLU A 567 -15.15 -37.45 17.34
C GLU A 567 -13.80 -36.95 17.83
N ALA A 568 -12.73 -37.24 17.08
CA ALA A 568 -11.39 -36.76 17.39
C ALA A 568 -11.29 -35.23 17.25
N THR A 569 -11.92 -34.64 16.22
CA THR A 569 -12.01 -33.18 16.05
C THR A 569 -12.73 -32.52 17.23
N ALA A 570 -13.86 -33.07 17.67
CA ALA A 570 -14.58 -32.52 18.82
C ALA A 570 -13.76 -32.62 20.13
N ALA A 571 -12.99 -33.69 20.31
CA ALA A 571 -12.09 -33.85 21.45
C ALA A 571 -10.92 -32.86 21.41
N GLU A 572 -10.28 -32.69 20.25
CA GLU A 572 -9.14 -31.79 20.10
C GLU A 572 -9.56 -30.32 20.23
N ARG A 573 -10.71 -29.91 19.68
CA ARG A 573 -11.25 -28.55 19.89
C ARG A 573 -11.53 -28.25 21.35
N ARG A 574 -12.05 -29.21 22.13
CA ARG A 574 -12.21 -29.03 23.59
C ARG A 574 -10.86 -28.83 24.28
N ARG A 575 -9.88 -29.68 23.96
CA ARG A 575 -8.52 -29.59 24.51
C ARG A 575 -7.85 -28.25 24.19
N LEU A 576 -7.95 -27.79 22.95
CA LEU A 576 -7.39 -26.49 22.52
C LEU A 576 -8.13 -25.32 23.14
N GLY A 577 -9.47 -25.39 23.24
CA GLY A 577 -10.26 -24.36 23.91
C GLY A 577 -9.85 -24.18 25.37
N GLU A 578 -9.64 -25.27 26.11
CA GLU A 578 -9.13 -25.23 27.49
C GLU A 578 -7.71 -24.68 27.57
N GLN A 579 -6.83 -25.05 26.63
CA GLN A 579 -5.45 -24.60 26.60
C GLN A 579 -5.32 -23.10 26.27
N ARG A 580 -6.10 -22.61 25.30
CA ARG A 580 -6.09 -21.21 24.84
C ARG A 580 -6.83 -20.26 25.78
N ALA A 581 -7.61 -20.78 26.73
CA ALA A 581 -8.24 -19.99 27.78
C ALA A 581 -7.27 -19.57 28.91
N GLY A 582 -6.02 -20.04 28.90
CA GLY A 582 -4.99 -19.61 29.85
C GLY A 582 -4.26 -18.33 29.42
N ASP A 583 -3.45 -17.76 30.32
CA ASP A 583 -2.80 -16.44 30.13
C ASP A 583 -1.66 -16.41 29.11
N ARG A 584 -1.32 -17.52 28.43
CA ARG A 584 -0.21 -17.56 27.48
C ARG A 584 -0.68 -17.27 26.06
N PRO A 585 -0.04 -16.35 25.33
CA PRO A 585 -0.34 -16.12 23.93
C PRO A 585 -0.03 -17.40 23.13
N TRP A 586 -1.04 -17.88 22.41
CA TRP A 586 -0.90 -19.02 21.51
C TRP A 586 -0.44 -18.51 20.14
N LEU A 587 0.55 -19.18 19.54
CA LEU A 587 1.04 -18.88 18.20
C LEU A 587 0.54 -19.93 17.21
N SER A 588 0.17 -19.48 16.01
CA SER A 588 -0.11 -20.39 14.89
C SER A 588 1.11 -21.23 14.54
N LEU A 589 0.90 -22.41 13.95
CA LEU A 589 2.00 -23.29 13.57
C LEU A 589 2.97 -22.59 12.59
N GLY A 590 2.43 -21.89 11.60
CA GLY A 590 3.24 -21.11 10.65
C GLY A 590 4.08 -20.03 11.33
N ARG A 591 3.51 -19.25 12.26
CA ARG A 591 4.24 -18.22 12.99
C ARG A 591 5.36 -18.83 13.83
N LYS A 592 5.09 -19.96 14.49
CA LYS A 592 6.10 -20.71 15.23
C LYS A 592 7.25 -21.17 14.31
N ASN A 593 6.95 -21.73 13.15
CA ASN A 593 7.96 -22.19 12.19
C ASN A 593 8.83 -21.03 11.69
N VAL A 594 8.25 -19.85 11.43
CA VAL A 594 9.01 -18.66 11.03
C VAL A 594 9.95 -18.19 12.14
N LEU A 595 9.50 -18.13 13.38
CA LEU A 595 10.34 -17.76 14.52
C LEU A 595 11.50 -18.75 14.71
N GLU A 596 11.24 -20.05 14.59
CA GLU A 596 12.27 -21.09 14.66
C GLU A 596 13.28 -20.97 13.50
N ARG A 597 12.81 -20.71 12.27
CA ARG A 597 13.67 -20.54 11.08
C ARG A 597 14.54 -19.30 11.18
N THR A 598 14.02 -18.22 11.75
CA THR A 598 14.73 -16.93 11.84
C THR A 598 15.56 -16.78 13.12
N GLY A 599 15.36 -17.65 14.11
CA GLY A 599 16.04 -17.59 15.41
C GLY A 599 15.61 -16.38 16.25
N ILE A 600 14.46 -15.79 15.95
CA ILE A 600 13.91 -14.65 16.68
C ILE A 600 13.07 -15.17 17.84
N GLU A 601 13.34 -14.64 19.03
CA GLU A 601 12.48 -14.88 20.18
C GLU A 601 11.17 -14.09 20.01
N PRO A 602 10.01 -14.69 20.32
CA PRO A 602 8.76 -13.95 20.36
C PRO A 602 8.89 -12.78 21.36
N PRO A 603 8.23 -11.64 21.12
CA PRO A 603 8.29 -10.50 22.03
C PRO A 603 8.03 -10.98 23.46
N SER A 604 8.99 -10.72 24.36
CA SER A 604 8.83 -11.00 25.79
C SER A 604 7.70 -10.12 26.31
N GLU A 605 6.75 -10.70 27.06
CA GLU A 605 5.70 -9.99 27.80
C GLU A 605 6.27 -8.69 28.39
N THR A 606 5.96 -7.56 27.75
CA THR A 606 6.19 -6.25 28.37
C THR A 606 4.85 -5.90 29.00
N GLU A 607 4.88 -5.77 30.33
CA GLU A 607 3.75 -5.34 31.15
C GLU A 607 3.15 -4.06 30.56
N ASP A 608 1.87 -4.13 30.16
CA ASP A 608 1.04 -3.02 29.66
C ASP A 608 1.03 -1.79 30.59
#